data_AF-Q1YTM2-F1
#
_entry.id   AF-Q1YTM2-F1
#
_cell.length_a   1.000
_cell.length_b   1.000
_cell.length_c   1.000
_cell.angle_alpha   90.00
_cell.angle_beta   90.00
_cell.angle_gamma   90.00
#
_symmetry.space_group_name_H-M   'P 1'
#
loop_
_entity.id
_entity.type
_entity.pdbx_description
1 polymer ?
#
loop_
_entity_poly.entity_id
_entity_poly.type
_entity_poly.pdbx_seq_one_letter_code
_entity_poly.pdbx_strand_id
1 'polypeptide(L)'
;MKYKRLTTFALLALLACFALPVAADQLSDKAIPWKDLPADAQSALAPMAERWEQLKPKQQQRLLRKIDSKKFKQATNRWKQLSPEERKRIKQTRGRFEQLPPEIRKALRQRWQNMSEEDRQAAAKARRILNQYPPKQRHRLLEELHALPPEERRAKLDKLKRLKSDKSNKKSKD
;
A
#
# COMPACT_ATOMS: atom_id res chain seq x y z
N MET A 1 42.71 73.40 -13.34
CA MET A 1 41.64 73.31 -12.31
C MET A 1 40.87 72.02 -12.59
N LYS A 2 40.83 71.05 -11.67
CA LYS A 2 39.65 70.68 -10.82
C LYS A 2 38.35 70.65 -11.67
N TYR A 3 37.50 69.62 -11.73
CA TYR A 3 36.88 68.77 -10.69
C TYR A 3 36.37 67.47 -11.39
N LYS A 4 36.69 66.25 -10.94
CA LYS A 4 36.05 65.41 -9.90
C LYS A 4 34.52 65.16 -10.07
N ARG A 5 34.17 63.85 -10.07
CA ARG A 5 32.95 63.17 -9.51
C ARG A 5 31.73 63.07 -10.45
N LEU A 6 30.90 62.00 -10.52
CA LEU A 6 30.64 60.79 -9.71
C LEU A 6 29.64 59.87 -10.49
N THR A 7 29.79 58.52 -10.37
CA THR A 7 28.74 57.45 -10.28
C THR A 7 27.57 57.40 -11.27
N THR A 8 27.40 56.39 -12.16
CA THR A 8 26.82 55.03 -11.98
C THR A 8 26.65 54.48 -13.42
N PHE A 9 26.89 53.23 -13.82
CA PHE A 9 26.22 51.99 -13.44
C PHE A 9 27.16 50.80 -13.67
N ALA A 10 27.28 49.95 -12.65
CA ALA A 10 27.71 48.58 -12.79
C ALA A 10 26.59 47.76 -13.44
N LEU A 11 26.90 47.00 -14.50
CA LEU A 11 26.56 45.59 -14.66
C LEU A 11 26.94 45.11 -16.08
N LEU A 12 28.21 44.77 -16.27
CA LEU A 12 28.65 43.88 -17.35
C LEU A 12 29.56 42.82 -16.71
N ALA A 13 28.95 41.99 -15.87
CA ALA A 13 29.52 40.71 -15.42
C ALA A 13 28.56 39.61 -15.87
N LEU A 14 28.37 39.52 -17.18
CA LEU A 14 27.51 38.56 -17.87
C LEU A 14 28.42 37.61 -18.64
N LEU A 15 29.22 36.80 -17.93
CA LEU A 15 29.92 35.62 -18.44
C LEU A 15 30.77 34.95 -17.34
N ALA A 16 30.14 34.59 -16.22
CA ALA A 16 30.64 33.49 -15.40
C ALA A 16 29.62 32.38 -15.51
N CYS A 17 29.92 31.43 -16.40
CA CYS A 17 29.23 30.15 -16.51
C CYS A 17 28.98 29.58 -15.12
N PHE A 18 27.72 29.64 -14.68
CA PHE A 18 27.20 28.64 -13.75
C PHE A 18 27.19 27.31 -14.51
N ALA A 19 28.37 26.71 -14.66
CA ALA A 19 28.51 25.27 -14.79
C ALA A 19 28.14 24.67 -13.43
N LEU A 20 26.85 24.72 -13.09
CA LEU A 20 26.31 23.78 -12.12
C LEU A 20 26.57 22.41 -12.74
N PRO A 21 27.37 21.55 -12.10
CA PRO A 21 27.49 20.19 -12.58
C PRO A 21 26.09 19.63 -12.51
N VAL A 22 25.59 19.13 -13.65
CA VAL A 22 24.38 18.33 -13.74
C VAL A 22 24.68 16.95 -13.11
N ALA A 23 25.16 16.95 -11.87
CA ALA A 23 25.48 15.77 -11.06
C ALA A 23 24.26 15.32 -10.25
N ALA A 24 23.05 15.77 -10.60
CA ALA A 24 21.82 15.25 -10.02
C ALA A 24 21.33 13.96 -10.72
N ASP A 25 21.88 13.62 -11.89
CA ASP A 25 21.49 12.43 -12.67
C ASP A 25 22.55 11.32 -12.68
N GLN A 26 23.70 11.51 -12.01
CA GLN A 26 24.66 10.44 -11.71
C GLN A 26 24.25 9.58 -10.50
N LEU A 27 22.95 9.32 -10.34
CA LEU A 27 22.43 8.41 -9.31
C LEU A 27 22.72 6.95 -9.68
N SER A 28 24.01 6.62 -9.57
CA SER A 28 24.59 5.31 -9.27
C SER A 28 24.19 4.14 -10.19
N ASP A 29 25.00 3.94 -11.23
CA ASP A 29 25.16 2.65 -11.92
C ASP A 29 25.95 1.61 -11.08
N LYS A 30 26.27 1.92 -9.82
CA LYS A 30 26.95 0.99 -8.91
C LYS A 30 25.95 0.05 -8.26
N ALA A 31 26.17 -1.25 -8.45
CA ALA A 31 25.45 -2.30 -7.73
C ALA A 31 25.76 -2.21 -6.23
N ILE A 32 24.75 -2.38 -5.38
CA ILE A 32 24.88 -2.39 -3.92
C ILE A 32 25.02 -3.85 -3.49
N PRO A 33 26.15 -4.27 -2.91
CA PRO A 33 26.32 -5.63 -2.43
C PRO A 33 25.29 -5.99 -1.37
N TRP A 34 24.80 -7.24 -1.39
CA TRP A 34 23.80 -7.72 -0.42
C TRP A 34 24.17 -7.45 1.05
N LYS A 35 25.47 -7.60 1.39
CA LYS A 35 26.01 -7.38 2.74
C LYS A 35 25.88 -5.94 3.24
N ASP A 36 25.83 -4.97 2.33
CA ASP A 36 25.81 -3.54 2.65
C ASP A 36 24.36 -3.00 2.73
N LEU A 37 23.36 -3.86 2.56
CA LEU A 37 21.95 -3.47 2.67
C LEU A 37 21.55 -3.19 4.12
N PRO A 38 20.61 -2.26 4.39
CA PRO A 38 20.03 -2.07 5.71
C PRO A 38 19.39 -3.36 6.25
N ALA A 39 19.45 -3.60 7.56
CA ALA A 39 18.93 -4.83 8.19
C ALA A 39 17.44 -5.12 7.87
N ASP A 40 16.61 -4.07 7.83
CA ASP A 40 15.20 -4.18 7.43
C ASP A 40 15.04 -4.63 5.97
N ALA A 41 15.94 -4.16 5.08
CA ALA A 41 15.93 -4.54 3.67
C ALA A 41 16.43 -5.97 3.47
N GLN A 42 17.50 -6.38 4.16
CA GLN A 42 17.98 -7.76 4.15
C GLN A 42 16.89 -8.74 4.58
N SER A 43 16.18 -8.42 5.68
CA SER A 43 15.08 -9.26 6.18
C SER A 43 13.90 -9.34 5.21
N ALA A 44 13.51 -8.20 4.62
CA ALA A 44 12.40 -8.15 3.67
C ALA A 44 12.69 -8.85 2.34
N LEU A 45 13.95 -8.81 1.91
CA LEU A 45 14.40 -9.37 0.64
C LEU A 45 15.06 -10.74 0.78
N ALA A 46 15.11 -11.32 1.99
CA ALA A 46 15.79 -12.59 2.26
C ALA A 46 15.40 -13.72 1.26
N PRO A 47 14.11 -13.90 0.88
CA PRO A 47 13.73 -14.91 -0.12
C PRO A 47 14.27 -14.68 -1.54
N MET A 48 14.84 -13.50 -1.80
CA MET A 48 15.43 -13.13 -3.09
C MET A 48 16.90 -12.69 -2.96
N ALA A 49 17.57 -13.05 -1.85
CA ALA A 49 18.97 -12.70 -1.62
C ALA A 49 19.88 -13.21 -2.76
N GLU A 50 19.71 -14.46 -3.19
CA GLU A 50 20.52 -15.09 -4.27
C GLU A 50 20.42 -14.36 -5.61
N ARG A 51 19.26 -13.78 -5.92
CA ARG A 51 19.03 -13.05 -7.18
C ARG A 51 19.34 -11.56 -7.07
N TRP A 52 19.73 -11.07 -5.90
CA TRP A 52 19.98 -9.64 -5.67
C TRP A 52 21.09 -9.11 -6.57
N GLU A 53 22.18 -9.87 -6.66
CA GLU A 53 23.35 -9.54 -7.49
C GLU A 53 23.05 -9.62 -9.00
N GLN A 54 21.96 -10.31 -9.39
CA GLN A 54 21.52 -10.38 -10.79
C GLN A 54 20.65 -9.17 -11.20
N LEU A 55 20.17 -8.37 -10.23
CA LEU A 55 19.37 -7.19 -10.50
C LEU A 55 20.23 -6.04 -11.01
N LYS A 56 19.75 -5.31 -12.01
CA LYS A 56 20.44 -4.10 -12.48
C LYS A 56 20.51 -3.07 -11.34
N PRO A 57 21.58 -2.27 -11.21
CA PRO A 57 21.73 -1.26 -10.15
C PRO A 57 20.50 -0.37 -9.95
N LYS A 58 19.90 0.09 -11.06
CA LYS A 58 18.65 0.88 -11.07
C LYS A 58 17.45 0.15 -10.44
N GLN A 59 17.37 -1.17 -10.61
CA GLN A 59 16.32 -2.00 -10.00
C GLN A 59 16.55 -2.17 -8.49
N GLN A 60 17.80 -2.41 -8.07
CA GLN A 60 18.19 -2.49 -6.66
C GLN A 60 17.81 -1.21 -5.91
N GLN A 61 18.17 -0.04 -6.44
CA GLN A 61 17.80 1.25 -5.84
C GLN A 61 16.30 1.47 -5.77
N ARG A 62 15.56 1.09 -6.84
CA ARG A 62 14.09 1.23 -6.83
C ARG A 62 13.45 0.37 -5.74
N LEU A 63 13.99 -0.82 -5.48
CA LEU A 63 13.53 -1.68 -4.38
C LEU A 63 13.88 -1.09 -3.02
N LEU A 64 15.11 -0.61 -2.84
CA LEU A 64 15.53 0.05 -1.59
C LEU A 64 14.66 1.27 -1.27
N ARG A 65 14.41 2.14 -2.25
CA ARG A 65 13.51 3.29 -2.09
C ARG A 65 12.09 2.87 -1.70
N LYS A 66 11.61 1.73 -2.19
CA LYS A 66 10.30 1.19 -1.78
C LYS A 66 10.33 0.69 -0.34
N ILE A 67 11.39 0.00 0.07
CA ILE A 67 11.54 -0.54 1.42
C ILE A 67 11.67 0.59 2.45
N ASP A 68 12.43 1.63 2.14
CA ASP A 68 12.58 2.76 3.04
C ASP A 68 11.31 3.62 3.16
N SER A 69 10.39 3.51 2.19
CA SER A 69 9.15 4.29 2.20
C SER A 69 8.32 4.08 3.47
N LYS A 70 7.75 5.18 3.99
CA LYS A 70 6.83 5.15 5.15
C LYS A 70 5.71 4.12 5.00
N LYS A 71 5.17 3.98 3.77
CA LYS A 71 4.11 3.02 3.46
C LYS A 71 4.56 1.57 3.66
N PHE A 72 5.79 1.24 3.28
CA PHE A 72 6.35 -0.09 3.50
C PHE A 72 6.55 -0.36 5.00
N LYS A 73 7.16 0.57 5.74
CA LYS A 73 7.35 0.47 7.19
C LYS A 73 6.01 0.24 7.92
N GLN A 74 4.98 1.02 7.56
CA GLN A 74 3.62 0.84 8.11
C GLN A 74 3.02 -0.52 7.76
N ALA A 75 3.15 -0.98 6.51
CA ALA A 75 2.65 -2.28 6.07
C ALA A 75 3.35 -3.44 6.81
N THR A 76 4.67 -3.34 6.99
CA THR A 76 5.48 -4.32 7.73
C THR A 76 5.10 -4.36 9.20
N ASN A 77 4.93 -3.21 9.85
CA ASN A 77 4.49 -3.14 11.25
C ASN A 77 3.10 -3.76 11.43
N ARG A 78 2.16 -3.43 10.54
CA ARG A 78 0.83 -4.07 10.54
C ARG A 78 0.92 -5.58 10.35
N TRP A 79 1.78 -6.06 9.44
CA TRP A 79 1.98 -7.49 9.21
C TRP A 79 2.57 -8.21 10.43
N LYS A 80 3.54 -7.59 11.11
CA LYS A 80 4.14 -8.10 12.35
C LYS A 80 3.09 -8.24 13.48
N GLN A 81 2.11 -7.34 13.52
CA GLN A 81 1.02 -7.38 14.51
C GLN A 81 -0.07 -8.43 14.22
N LEU A 82 -0.14 -8.99 13.00
CA LEU A 82 -1.13 -10.02 12.68
C LEU A 82 -0.81 -11.34 13.38
N SER A 83 -1.85 -12.03 13.84
CA SER A 83 -1.73 -13.37 14.41
C SER A 83 -1.34 -14.41 13.34
N PRO A 84 -0.77 -15.56 13.73
CA PRO A 84 -0.44 -16.63 12.78
C PRO A 84 -1.65 -17.08 11.93
N GLU A 85 -2.84 -17.14 12.53
CA GLU A 85 -4.07 -17.49 11.84
C GLU A 85 -4.48 -16.43 10.81
N GLU A 86 -4.38 -15.15 11.15
CA GLU A 86 -4.68 -14.05 10.23
C GLU A 86 -3.71 -14.06 9.04
N ARG A 87 -2.42 -14.25 9.30
CA ARG A 87 -1.41 -14.38 8.24
C ARG A 87 -1.73 -15.56 7.32
N LYS A 88 -2.12 -16.72 7.88
CA LYS A 88 -2.54 -17.91 7.11
C LYS A 88 -3.75 -17.59 6.23
N ARG A 89 -4.78 -16.92 6.78
CA ARG A 89 -5.97 -16.51 6.01
C ARG A 89 -5.62 -15.56 4.85
N ILE A 90 -4.72 -14.60 5.07
CA ILE A 90 -4.27 -13.69 4.00
C ILE A 90 -3.52 -14.45 2.92
N LYS A 91 -2.57 -15.33 3.29
CA LYS A 91 -1.84 -16.17 2.33
C LYS A 91 -2.78 -17.03 1.48
N GLN A 92 -3.76 -17.69 2.10
CA GLN A 92 -4.77 -18.49 1.39
C GLN A 92 -5.67 -17.65 0.48
N THR A 93 -6.05 -16.44 0.92
CA THR A 93 -6.87 -15.54 0.09
C THR A 93 -6.08 -15.05 -1.12
N ARG A 94 -4.80 -14.72 -0.92
CA ARG A 94 -3.89 -14.34 -2.01
C ARG A 94 -3.68 -15.48 -3.00
N GLY A 95 -3.44 -16.70 -2.53
CA GLY A 95 -3.29 -17.87 -3.41
C GLY A 95 -4.53 -18.11 -4.28
N ARG A 96 -5.73 -18.04 -3.68
CA ARG A 96 -7.00 -18.12 -4.44
C ARG A 96 -7.14 -16.99 -5.46
N PHE A 97 -6.75 -15.77 -5.10
CA PHE A 97 -6.77 -14.65 -6.04
C PHE A 97 -5.79 -14.84 -7.19
N GLU A 98 -4.60 -15.40 -6.95
CA GLU A 98 -3.58 -15.68 -7.97
C GLU A 98 -4.01 -16.79 -8.95
N GLN A 99 -4.83 -17.74 -8.49
CA GLN A 99 -5.42 -18.81 -9.31
C GLN A 99 -6.53 -18.32 -10.27
N LEU A 100 -7.06 -17.11 -10.07
CA LEU A 100 -8.09 -16.58 -10.97
C LEU A 100 -7.49 -16.25 -12.36
N PRO A 101 -8.26 -16.46 -13.45
CA PRO A 101 -7.87 -16.02 -14.79
C PRO A 101 -7.40 -14.55 -14.81
N PRO A 102 -6.38 -14.21 -15.61
CA PRO A 102 -5.78 -12.87 -15.63
C PRO A 102 -6.80 -11.76 -15.92
N GLU A 103 -7.77 -12.03 -16.79
CA GLU A 103 -8.87 -11.12 -17.13
C GLU A 103 -9.76 -10.82 -15.93
N ILE A 104 -10.17 -11.86 -15.20
CA ILE A 104 -10.96 -11.72 -13.97
C ILE A 104 -10.18 -10.93 -12.93
N ARG A 105 -8.89 -11.21 -12.75
CA ARG A 105 -8.04 -10.44 -11.83
C ARG A 105 -7.95 -8.96 -12.23
N LYS A 106 -7.85 -8.66 -13.53
CA LYS A 106 -7.82 -7.28 -14.04
C LYS A 106 -9.15 -6.58 -13.78
N ALA A 107 -10.27 -7.22 -14.12
CA ALA A 107 -11.61 -6.68 -13.88
C ALA A 107 -11.86 -6.39 -12.40
N LEU A 108 -11.48 -7.31 -11.49
CA LEU A 108 -11.59 -7.11 -10.05
C LEU A 108 -10.76 -5.92 -9.55
N ARG A 109 -9.52 -5.78 -10.05
CA ARG A 109 -8.67 -4.63 -9.70
C ARG A 109 -9.23 -3.31 -10.21
N GLN A 110 -9.70 -3.28 -11.46
CA GLN A 110 -10.30 -2.08 -12.06
C GLN A 110 -11.56 -1.68 -11.30
N ARG A 111 -12.44 -2.64 -10.99
CA ARG A 111 -13.63 -2.39 -10.16
C ARG A 111 -13.26 -1.78 -8.81
N TRP A 112 -12.23 -2.31 -8.13
CA TRP A 112 -11.77 -1.75 -6.86
C TRP A 112 -11.14 -0.35 -6.99
N GLN A 113 -10.38 -0.10 -8.06
CA GLN A 113 -9.76 1.19 -8.33
C GLN A 113 -10.81 2.27 -8.64
N ASN A 114 -11.87 1.90 -9.35
CA ASN A 114 -12.95 2.79 -9.75
C ASN A 114 -14.00 3.02 -8.65
N MET A 115 -13.98 2.24 -7.56
CA MET A 115 -14.84 2.47 -6.40
C MET A 115 -14.48 3.79 -5.70
N SER A 116 -15.50 4.53 -5.28
CA SER A 116 -15.35 5.68 -4.40
C SER A 116 -14.76 5.25 -3.04
N GLU A 117 -14.21 6.20 -2.29
CA GLU A 117 -13.71 5.91 -0.95
C GLU A 117 -14.85 5.47 -0.01
N GLU A 118 -16.04 6.05 -0.14
CA GLU A 118 -17.23 5.64 0.60
C GLU A 118 -17.59 4.17 0.31
N ASP A 119 -17.58 3.76 -0.96
CA ASP A 119 -17.87 2.38 -1.35
C ASP A 119 -16.84 1.39 -0.79
N ARG A 120 -15.56 1.78 -0.77
CA ARG A 120 -14.49 0.96 -0.17
C ARG A 120 -14.70 0.79 1.32
N GLN A 121 -15.08 1.86 2.03
CA GLN A 121 -15.39 1.81 3.45
C GLN A 121 -16.62 0.94 3.72
N ALA A 122 -17.68 1.08 2.92
CA ALA A 122 -18.87 0.25 3.00
C ALA A 122 -18.54 -1.24 2.77
N ALA A 123 -17.74 -1.56 1.76
CA ALA A 123 -17.28 -2.92 1.48
C ALA A 123 -16.43 -3.49 2.63
N ALA A 124 -15.54 -2.69 3.21
CA ALA A 124 -14.74 -3.07 4.37
C ALA A 124 -15.61 -3.36 5.60
N LYS A 125 -16.61 -2.50 5.88
CA LYS A 125 -17.60 -2.68 6.95
C LYS A 125 -18.42 -3.96 6.74
N ALA A 126 -18.93 -4.17 5.53
CA ALA A 126 -19.68 -5.37 5.16
C ALA A 126 -18.84 -6.64 5.40
N ARG A 127 -17.59 -6.64 4.94
CA ARG A 127 -16.66 -7.77 5.15
C ARG A 127 -16.43 -8.04 6.64
N ARG A 128 -16.25 -7.01 7.47
CA ARG A 128 -16.06 -7.17 8.91
C ARG A 128 -17.27 -7.83 9.57
N ILE A 129 -18.48 -7.41 9.21
CA ILE A 129 -19.74 -7.97 9.74
C ILE A 129 -19.87 -9.44 9.30
N LEU A 130 -19.75 -9.72 8.00
CA LEU A 130 -19.92 -11.05 7.43
C LEU A 130 -18.86 -12.07 7.93
N ASN A 131 -17.66 -11.61 8.25
CA ASN A 131 -16.60 -12.46 8.82
C ASN A 131 -16.92 -12.97 10.23
N GLN A 132 -17.87 -12.35 10.95
CA GLN A 132 -18.33 -12.81 12.25
C GLN A 132 -19.24 -14.05 12.16
N TYR A 133 -19.71 -14.38 10.95
CA TYR A 133 -20.59 -15.52 10.69
C TYR A 133 -19.80 -16.72 10.13
N PRO A 134 -20.17 -17.96 10.53
CA PRO A 134 -19.63 -19.19 9.97
C PRO A 134 -19.77 -19.25 8.44
N PRO A 135 -18.87 -19.96 7.72
CA PRO A 135 -18.84 -19.95 6.24
C PRO A 135 -20.18 -20.27 5.58
N LYS A 136 -20.89 -21.31 6.03
CA LYS A 136 -22.21 -21.70 5.49
C LYS A 136 -23.27 -20.60 5.65
N GLN A 137 -23.30 -19.95 6.81
CA GLN A 137 -24.24 -18.84 7.07
C GLN A 137 -23.86 -17.60 6.26
N ARG A 138 -22.56 -17.31 6.14
CA ARG A 138 -22.05 -16.20 5.34
C ARG A 138 -22.45 -16.31 3.88
N HIS A 139 -22.43 -17.52 3.31
CA HIS A 139 -22.83 -17.73 1.92
C HIS A 139 -24.29 -17.36 1.69
N ARG A 140 -25.21 -17.85 2.53
CA ARG A 140 -26.63 -17.47 2.49
C ARG A 140 -26.83 -15.96 2.65
N LEU A 141 -26.14 -15.35 3.60
CA LEU A 141 -26.19 -13.90 3.78
C LEU A 141 -25.70 -13.13 2.54
N LEU A 142 -24.69 -13.64 1.83
CA LEU A 142 -24.22 -13.02 0.58
C LEU A 142 -25.26 -13.13 -0.54
N GLU A 143 -25.92 -14.28 -0.67
CA GLU A 143 -27.03 -14.46 -1.64
C GLU A 143 -28.17 -13.50 -1.33
N GLU A 144 -28.60 -13.44 -0.07
CA GLU A 144 -29.62 -12.51 0.39
C GLU A 144 -29.23 -11.05 0.13
N LEU A 145 -27.99 -10.65 0.42
CA LEU A 145 -27.53 -9.28 0.19
C LEU A 145 -27.44 -8.95 -1.30
N HIS A 146 -27.13 -9.93 -2.16
CA HIS A 146 -27.07 -9.74 -3.60
C HIS A 146 -28.46 -9.51 -4.21
N ALA A 147 -29.50 -10.16 -3.67
CA ALA A 147 -30.88 -10.01 -4.13
C ALA A 147 -31.53 -8.66 -3.74
N LEU A 148 -30.95 -7.94 -2.77
CA LEU A 148 -31.52 -6.68 -2.27
C LEU A 148 -30.98 -5.45 -3.02
N PRO A 149 -31.79 -4.39 -3.17
CA PRO A 149 -31.34 -3.06 -3.57
C PRO A 149 -30.20 -2.52 -2.67
N PRO A 150 -29.32 -1.63 -3.17
CA PRO A 150 -28.18 -1.13 -2.42
C PRO A 150 -28.50 -0.53 -1.04
N GLU A 151 -29.59 0.23 -0.92
CA GLU A 151 -29.99 0.85 0.35
C GLU A 151 -30.48 -0.18 1.37
N GLU A 152 -31.27 -1.16 0.92
CA GLU A 152 -31.73 -2.27 1.78
C GLU A 152 -30.57 -3.16 2.23
N ARG A 153 -29.56 -3.33 1.37
CA ARG A 153 -28.33 -4.05 1.72
C ARG A 153 -27.60 -3.37 2.88
N ARG A 154 -27.48 -2.04 2.86
CA ARG A 154 -26.86 -1.24 3.93
C ARG A 154 -27.63 -1.41 5.25
N ALA A 155 -28.96 -1.25 5.21
CA ALA A 155 -29.82 -1.43 6.38
C ALA A 155 -29.71 -2.85 6.98
N LYS A 156 -29.69 -3.88 6.13
CA LYS A 156 -29.54 -5.28 6.56
C LYS A 156 -28.18 -5.54 7.23
N LEU A 157 -27.09 -5.01 6.67
CA LEU A 157 -25.77 -5.09 7.29
C LEU A 157 -25.74 -4.43 8.67
N ASP A 158 -26.38 -3.28 8.83
CA ASP A 158 -26.46 -2.59 10.13
C ASP A 158 -27.31 -3.37 11.14
N LYS A 159 -28.40 -3.99 10.71
CA LYS A 159 -29.18 -4.92 11.55
C LYS A 159 -28.33 -6.10 12.01
N LEU A 160 -27.58 -6.75 11.09
CA LEU A 160 -26.68 -7.85 11.42
C LEU A 160 -25.59 -7.45 12.42
N LYS A 161 -25.06 -6.22 12.31
CA LYS A 161 -24.08 -5.67 13.26
C LYS A 161 -24.69 -5.52 14.66
N ARG A 162 -25.88 -4.92 14.76
CA ARG A 162 -26.59 -4.73 16.05
C ARG A 162 -26.89 -6.07 16.72
N LEU A 163 -27.47 -7.01 15.98
CA LEU A 163 -27.79 -8.35 16.48
C LEU A 163 -26.58 -9.08 17.08
N LYS A 164 -25.40 -8.96 16.45
CA LYS A 164 -24.19 -9.60 16.98
C LYS A 164 -23.65 -8.89 18.22
N SER A 165 -23.76 -7.56 18.26
CA SER A 165 -23.41 -6.74 19.44
C SER A 165 -24.28 -7.12 20.65
N ASP A 166 -25.60 -7.18 20.46
CA ASP A 166 -26.55 -7.48 21.55
C ASP A 166 -26.35 -8.89 22.10
N LYS A 167 -26.14 -9.88 21.22
CA LYS A 167 -25.80 -11.26 21.63
C LYS A 167 -24.50 -11.33 22.41
N SER A 168 -23.50 -10.51 22.05
CA SER A 168 -22.24 -10.45 22.78
C SER A 168 -22.42 -9.84 24.17
N ASN A 169 -23.22 -8.78 24.28
CA ASN A 169 -23.47 -8.08 25.54
C ASN A 169 -24.34 -8.89 26.51
N LYS A 170 -25.28 -9.69 25.99
CA LYS A 170 -26.06 -10.62 26.82
C LYS A 170 -25.16 -11.71 27.40
N LYS A 171 -24.30 -12.32 26.58
CA LYS A 171 -23.38 -13.38 27.01
C LYS A 171 -22.36 -12.94 28.07
N SER A 172 -22.05 -11.65 28.18
CA SER A 172 -21.14 -11.12 29.21
C SER A 172 -21.81 -10.79 30.54
N LYS A 173 -23.14 -10.84 30.62
CA LYS A 173 -23.92 -10.57 31.84
C LYS A 173 -24.39 -11.85 32.55
N ASP A 174 -24.29 -12.98 31.87
CA ASP A 174 -24.56 -14.33 32.38
C ASP A 174 -23.22 -15.01 32.72
#